data_AF-A0A087SC45-F1
#
_entry.id   AF-A0A087SC45-F1
#
_cell.length_a   1.000
_cell.length_b   1.000
_cell.length_c   1.000
_cell.angle_alpha   90.00
_cell.angle_beta   90.00
_cell.angle_gamma   90.00
#
_symmetry.space_group_name_H-M   'P 1'
#
loop_
_entity.id
_entity.type
_entity.pdbx_description
1 polymer ?
#
loop_
_entity_poly.entity_id
_entity_poly.type
_entity_poly.pdbx_seq_one_letter_code
_entity_poly.pdbx_strand_id
1 'polypeptide(L)'
;MRPEDTTPAEHMGEGASPTQLRLAQELLSRGVTRFAFQRVPEPYYSWPLEGRRQALGAASVYHLCKSMVMVNTKAHASVTDCSDPLNPKYYMIIYAARLNAEKLKAWAHALKNSEIPKKYYNLRLAPEEDSGRLTGFIHNAVTPIGSLAQIPTVLSHRIAALPEDTFFWLGAGEVDLKVGLYVKDFVRAYGAHVVDCTYDEVPEDLQSISD
;
A
#
# COMPACT_ATOMS: atom_id res chain seq x y z
N MET A 1 18.17 -10.09 -11.82
CA MET A 1 19.06 -9.63 -10.75
C MET A 1 18.32 -9.90 -9.45
N ARG A 2 18.93 -10.59 -8.49
CA ARG A 2 18.20 -10.92 -7.27
C ARG A 2 18.20 -9.69 -6.33
N PRO A 3 17.11 -9.42 -5.61
CA PRO A 3 16.97 -8.28 -4.69
C PRO A 3 18.12 -8.07 -3.69
N GLU A 4 18.82 -9.14 -3.33
CA GLU A 4 19.94 -9.15 -2.39
C GLU A 4 21.27 -8.65 -2.97
N ASP A 5 21.35 -8.48 -4.30
CA ASP A 5 22.60 -8.18 -5.00
C ASP A 5 22.80 -6.67 -5.29
N THR A 6 21.92 -5.77 -4.83
CA THR A 6 22.01 -4.31 -5.08
C THR A 6 22.21 -3.46 -3.83
N THR A 7 23.16 -2.54 -3.87
CA THR A 7 23.48 -1.55 -2.84
C THR A 7 22.56 -0.32 -2.91
N PRO A 8 22.36 0.45 -1.83
CA PRO A 8 21.55 1.68 -1.84
C PRO A 8 21.89 2.67 -2.96
N ALA A 9 23.15 2.71 -3.42
CA ALA A 9 23.62 3.57 -4.50
C ALA A 9 23.13 3.11 -5.89
N GLU A 10 22.92 1.82 -6.10
CA GLU A 10 22.43 1.25 -7.36
C GLU A 10 20.92 1.47 -7.54
N HIS A 11 20.17 1.67 -6.45
CA HIS A 11 18.72 1.94 -6.47
C HIS A 11 18.34 3.35 -6.96
N MET A 12 19.33 4.25 -7.06
CA MET A 12 19.10 5.61 -7.54
C MET A 12 19.13 5.65 -9.07
N GLY A 13 19.98 4.87 -9.75
CA GLY A 13 20.07 4.82 -11.21
C GLY A 13 20.45 6.16 -11.88
N GLU A 14 21.12 6.12 -13.03
CA GLU A 14 21.20 7.31 -13.87
C GLU A 14 19.78 7.66 -14.38
N GLY A 15 19.32 8.89 -14.16
CA GLY A 15 17.99 9.33 -14.61
C GLY A 15 16.85 9.16 -13.60
N ALA A 16 17.12 8.95 -12.30
CA ALA A 16 16.07 9.03 -11.27
C ALA A 16 15.36 10.39 -11.30
N SER A 17 14.04 10.35 -11.18
CA SER A 17 13.24 11.56 -11.04
C SER A 17 13.39 12.16 -9.63
N PRO A 18 13.06 13.45 -9.44
CA PRO A 18 13.02 14.06 -8.12
C PRO A 18 12.12 13.30 -7.13
N THR A 19 11.01 12.72 -7.61
CA THR A 19 10.14 11.87 -6.79
C THR A 19 10.89 10.64 -6.31
N GLN A 20 11.53 9.89 -7.21
CA GLN A 20 12.28 8.68 -6.87
C GLN A 20 13.37 8.97 -5.83
N LEU A 21 14.16 10.03 -6.02
CA LEU A 21 15.20 10.44 -5.08
C LEU A 21 14.64 10.75 -3.69
N ARG A 22 13.53 11.52 -3.64
CA ARG A 22 12.86 11.87 -2.40
C ARG A 22 12.33 10.63 -1.66
N LEU A 23 11.71 9.68 -2.38
CA LEU A 23 11.20 8.45 -1.78
C LEU A 23 12.33 7.54 -1.27
N ALA A 24 13.41 7.43 -2.04
CA ALA A 24 14.59 6.68 -1.63
C ALA A 24 15.22 7.27 -0.35
N GLN A 25 15.35 8.60 -0.27
CA GLN A 25 15.85 9.27 0.93
C GLN A 25 14.96 9.01 2.15
N GLU A 26 13.63 9.04 1.97
CA GLU A 26 12.71 8.71 3.07
C GLU A 26 12.89 7.26 3.55
N LEU A 27 12.93 6.30 2.63
CA LEU A 27 13.12 4.88 2.98
C LEU A 27 14.41 4.68 3.79
N LEU A 28 15.51 5.25 3.32
CA LEU A 28 16.80 5.21 4.01
C LEU A 28 16.74 5.88 5.38
N SER A 29 16.08 7.05 5.50
CA SER A 29 15.92 7.76 6.78
C SER A 29 15.11 6.96 7.82
N ARG A 30 14.25 6.05 7.35
CA ARG A 30 13.46 5.13 8.18
C ARG A 30 14.15 3.78 8.40
N GLY A 31 15.40 3.62 7.95
CA GLY A 31 16.17 2.39 8.09
C GLY A 31 15.77 1.26 7.14
N VAL A 32 15.03 1.55 6.07
CA VAL A 32 14.76 0.60 4.98
C VAL A 32 15.89 0.71 3.97
N THR A 33 16.83 -0.25 4.00
CA THR A 33 18.01 -0.26 3.12
C THR A 33 17.88 -1.22 1.95
N ARG A 34 16.86 -2.10 1.97
CA ARG A 34 16.58 -3.11 0.96
C ARG A 34 15.25 -2.78 0.28
N PHE A 35 15.32 -2.15 -0.89
CA PHE A 35 14.17 -1.75 -1.69
C PHE A 35 14.60 -1.61 -3.15
N ALA A 36 13.72 -1.79 -4.12
CA ALA A 36 14.06 -1.57 -5.54
C ALA A 36 13.06 -0.64 -6.21
N PHE A 37 13.53 0.32 -7.00
CA PHE A 37 12.67 1.10 -7.88
C PHE A 37 12.69 0.49 -9.29
N GLN A 38 11.53 0.49 -9.94
CA GLN A 38 11.41 0.05 -11.33
C GLN A 38 10.38 0.88 -12.07
N ARG A 39 10.76 1.39 -13.25
CA ARG A 39 9.80 1.97 -14.19
C ARG A 39 9.16 0.86 -15.04
N VAL A 40 7.85 0.96 -15.25
CA VAL A 40 7.10 0.05 -16.10
C VAL A 40 6.71 0.77 -17.40
N PRO A 41 6.77 0.09 -18.56
CA PRO A 41 6.50 0.74 -19.84
C PRO A 41 5.00 0.99 -20.05
N GLU A 42 4.65 1.97 -20.88
CA GLU A 42 3.28 2.08 -21.40
C GLU A 42 2.99 0.92 -22.39
N PRO A 43 1.76 0.37 -22.42
CA PRO A 43 0.58 0.74 -21.64
C PRO A 43 0.35 -0.17 -20.41
N TYR A 44 1.27 -0.25 -19.45
CA TYR A 44 1.24 -1.17 -18.28
C TYR A 44 -0.15 -1.47 -17.67
N TYR A 45 -0.98 -0.45 -17.43
CA TYR A 45 -2.29 -0.61 -16.79
C TYR A 45 -3.37 -1.21 -17.69
N SER A 46 -3.14 -1.37 -18.99
CA SER A 46 -4.03 -2.11 -19.89
C SER A 46 -3.69 -3.61 -19.94
N TRP A 47 -2.53 -4.02 -19.43
CA TRP A 47 -2.10 -5.42 -19.47
C TRP A 47 -2.85 -6.29 -18.46
N PRO A 48 -2.99 -7.60 -18.73
CA PRO A 48 -3.36 -8.58 -17.72
C PRO A 48 -2.39 -8.57 -16.53
N LEU A 49 -2.87 -8.99 -15.34
CA LEU A 49 -2.04 -9.02 -14.12
C LEU A 49 -0.75 -9.84 -14.30
N GLU A 50 -0.82 -10.93 -15.05
CA GLU A 50 0.34 -11.78 -15.31
C GLU A 50 1.43 -11.05 -16.13
N GLY A 51 1.03 -10.25 -17.12
CA GLY A 51 1.98 -9.41 -17.87
C GLY A 51 2.64 -8.35 -16.98
N ARG A 52 1.88 -7.76 -16.06
CA ARG A 52 2.41 -6.81 -15.05
C ARG A 52 3.37 -7.49 -14.07
N ARG A 53 3.05 -8.73 -13.66
CA ARG A 53 3.89 -9.56 -12.80
C ARG A 53 5.24 -9.81 -13.45
N GLN A 54 5.23 -10.24 -14.72
CA GLN A 54 6.43 -10.49 -15.50
C GLN A 54 7.28 -9.23 -15.64
N ALA A 55 6.65 -8.09 -15.95
CA ALA A 55 7.35 -6.82 -16.07
C ALA A 55 8.14 -6.46 -14.82
N LEU A 56 7.57 -6.69 -13.63
CA LEU A 56 8.22 -6.41 -12.33
C LEU A 56 9.07 -7.56 -11.78
N GLY A 57 9.15 -8.69 -12.48
CA GLY A 57 9.81 -9.89 -11.96
C GLY A 57 9.20 -10.39 -10.63
N ALA A 58 7.91 -10.09 -10.39
CA ALA A 58 7.24 -10.46 -9.16
C ALA A 58 6.98 -11.98 -9.08
N ALA A 59 7.07 -12.57 -7.88
CA ALA A 59 6.92 -14.02 -7.72
C ALA A 59 5.49 -14.52 -8.02
N SER A 60 4.47 -13.68 -7.80
CA SER A 60 3.07 -13.95 -8.18
C SER A 60 2.29 -12.65 -8.36
N VAL A 61 1.10 -12.72 -8.95
CA VAL A 61 0.21 -11.55 -9.07
C VAL A 61 -0.20 -10.96 -7.71
N TYR A 62 -0.14 -11.75 -6.63
CA TYR A 62 -0.41 -11.28 -5.27
C TYR A 62 0.68 -10.37 -4.69
N HIS A 63 1.85 -10.30 -5.32
CA HIS A 63 2.88 -9.35 -4.98
C HIS A 63 2.63 -7.97 -5.63
N LEU A 64 1.66 -7.87 -6.55
CA LEU A 64 1.27 -6.61 -7.19
C LEU A 64 0.24 -5.88 -6.31
N CYS A 65 0.74 -5.10 -5.36
CA CYS A 65 -0.09 -4.45 -4.36
C CYS A 65 -0.52 -3.05 -4.80
N LYS A 66 -1.66 -2.62 -4.29
CA LYS A 66 -2.22 -1.29 -4.46
C LYS A 66 -2.17 -0.56 -3.14
N SER A 67 -2.06 0.76 -3.20
CA SER A 67 -2.32 1.61 -2.05
C SER A 67 -3.39 2.65 -2.40
N MET A 68 -4.24 2.97 -1.43
CA MET A 68 -5.29 3.98 -1.59
C MET A 68 -5.61 4.62 -0.25
N VAL A 69 -6.09 5.86 -0.30
CA VAL A 69 -6.61 6.54 0.89
C VAL A 69 -8.10 6.25 1.03
N MET A 70 -8.51 5.79 2.21
CA MET A 70 -9.92 5.73 2.61
C MET A 70 -10.25 6.85 3.59
N VAL A 71 -11.48 7.35 3.53
CA VAL A 71 -12.03 8.36 4.43
C VAL A 71 -13.17 7.77 5.26
N ASN A 72 -13.20 8.08 6.56
CA ASN A 72 -14.35 7.82 7.41
C ASN A 72 -15.40 8.92 7.24
N THR A 73 -16.39 8.70 6.37
CA THR A 73 -17.40 9.73 6.06
C THR A 73 -18.39 9.98 7.19
N LYS A 74 -18.43 9.11 8.21
CA LYS A 74 -19.29 9.25 9.39
C LYS A 74 -18.54 9.65 10.66
N ALA A 75 -17.26 9.98 10.58
CA ALA A 75 -16.51 10.49 11.72
C ALA A 75 -17.20 11.74 12.32
N HIS A 76 -17.06 11.95 13.64
CA HIS A 76 -17.56 13.15 14.30
C HIS A 76 -16.97 14.42 13.65
N ALA A 77 -17.71 15.53 13.67
CA ALA A 77 -17.29 16.77 12.99
C ALA A 77 -15.95 17.34 13.49
N SER A 78 -15.56 17.01 14.73
CA SER A 78 -14.24 17.38 15.29
C SER A 78 -13.08 16.52 14.78
N VAL A 79 -13.35 15.44 14.04
CA VAL A 79 -12.35 14.53 13.48
C VAL A 79 -12.16 14.91 12.01
N THR A 80 -11.19 15.78 11.76
CA THR A 80 -10.95 16.40 10.46
C THR A 80 -9.70 15.90 9.75
N ASP A 81 -8.79 15.25 10.49
CA ASP A 81 -7.48 14.84 10.01
C ASP A 81 -7.01 13.51 10.63
N CYS A 82 -5.70 13.24 10.60
CA CYS A 82 -5.07 12.03 11.12
C CYS A 82 -4.33 12.25 12.45
N SER A 83 -4.61 13.34 13.19
CA SER A 83 -3.87 13.71 14.41
C SER A 83 -4.06 12.73 15.57
N ASP A 84 -5.27 12.15 15.73
CA ASP A 84 -5.52 11.03 16.65
C ASP A 84 -5.36 9.70 15.88
N PRO A 85 -4.25 8.95 16.06
CA PRO A 85 -4.02 7.69 15.36
C PRO A 85 -5.02 6.58 15.75
N LEU A 86 -5.73 6.73 16.88
CA LEU A 86 -6.78 5.79 17.31
C LEU A 86 -8.16 6.15 16.77
N ASN A 87 -8.33 7.33 16.19
CA ASN A 87 -9.57 7.78 15.56
C ASN A 87 -9.30 8.74 14.38
N PRO A 88 -8.54 8.33 13.36
CA PRO A 88 -8.20 9.21 12.25
C PRO A 88 -9.38 9.33 11.28
N LYS A 89 -9.44 10.48 10.60
CA LYS A 89 -10.38 10.72 9.50
C LYS A 89 -10.04 9.89 8.26
N TYR A 90 -8.74 9.68 8.00
CA TYR A 90 -8.23 9.00 6.81
C TYR A 90 -7.31 7.83 7.15
N TYR A 91 -7.30 6.83 6.27
CA TYR A 91 -6.53 5.59 6.43
C TYR A 91 -5.83 5.27 5.10
N MET A 92 -4.56 4.92 5.14
CA MET A 92 -3.83 4.42 3.97
C MET A 92 -3.94 2.91 3.94
N ILE A 93 -4.60 2.35 2.92
CA ILE A 93 -4.85 0.91 2.82
C ILE A 93 -3.98 0.30 1.74
N ILE A 94 -3.22 -0.73 2.09
CA ILE A 94 -2.35 -1.48 1.18
C ILE A 94 -2.87 -2.92 1.05
N TYR A 95 -3.13 -3.34 -0.19
CA TYR A 95 -3.82 -4.60 -0.46
C TYR A 95 -3.48 -5.18 -1.85
N ALA A 96 -3.58 -6.49 -2.00
CA ALA A 96 -3.43 -7.20 -3.28
C ALA A 96 -4.75 -7.83 -3.76
N ALA A 97 -5.59 -8.28 -2.82
CA ALA A 97 -6.87 -8.93 -3.09
C ALA A 97 -8.07 -8.00 -2.85
N ARG A 98 -9.29 -8.44 -3.18
CA ARG A 98 -10.50 -7.64 -2.98
C ARG A 98 -10.69 -7.27 -1.50
N LEU A 99 -10.79 -5.98 -1.22
CA LEU A 99 -10.98 -5.47 0.14
C LEU A 99 -12.38 -5.79 0.69
N ASN A 100 -12.43 -6.09 1.98
CA ASN A 100 -13.64 -6.26 2.75
C ASN A 100 -13.84 -5.05 3.68
N ALA A 101 -14.78 -4.17 3.32
CA ALA A 101 -15.03 -2.93 4.04
C ALA A 101 -15.59 -3.15 5.46
N GLU A 102 -16.34 -4.22 5.71
CA GLU A 102 -16.86 -4.52 7.05
C GLU A 102 -15.75 -5.02 7.98
N LYS A 103 -14.80 -5.83 7.48
CA LYS A 103 -13.61 -6.22 8.26
C LYS A 103 -12.75 -4.99 8.62
N LEU A 104 -12.50 -4.09 7.66
CA LEU A 104 -11.80 -2.82 7.92
C LEU A 104 -12.51 -1.95 8.94
N LYS A 105 -13.83 -1.81 8.83
CA LYS A 105 -14.67 -1.06 9.77
C LYS A 105 -14.64 -1.68 11.17
N ALA A 106 -14.68 -3.01 11.27
CA ALA A 106 -14.60 -3.70 12.55
C ALA A 106 -13.24 -3.45 13.23
N TRP A 107 -12.15 -3.51 12.46
CA TRP A 107 -10.81 -3.14 12.95
C TRP A 107 -10.73 -1.68 13.40
N ALA A 108 -11.19 -0.74 12.57
CA ALA A 108 -11.15 0.69 12.90
C ALA A 108 -11.95 1.01 14.18
N HIS A 109 -13.11 0.37 14.35
CA HIS A 109 -13.91 0.49 15.57
C HIS A 109 -13.18 -0.06 16.81
N ALA A 110 -12.37 -1.11 16.66
CA ALA A 110 -11.63 -1.72 17.75
C ALA A 110 -10.40 -0.90 18.20
N LEU A 111 -9.85 0.00 17.37
CA LEU A 111 -8.64 0.77 17.66
C LEU A 111 -8.69 1.54 18.99
N LYS A 112 -9.84 2.12 19.29
CA LYS A 112 -10.08 2.89 20.53
C LYS A 112 -10.95 2.10 21.51
N ASN A 113 -10.63 0.82 21.69
CA ASN A 113 -11.34 -0.10 22.59
C ASN A 113 -12.87 -0.12 22.39
N SER A 114 -13.35 0.13 21.16
CA SER A 114 -14.78 0.24 20.86
C SER A 114 -15.53 1.35 21.61
N GLU A 115 -14.84 2.37 22.14
CA GLU A 115 -15.46 3.51 22.83
C GLU A 115 -16.30 4.39 21.90
N ILE A 116 -15.92 4.47 20.63
CA ILE A 116 -16.64 5.26 19.61
C ILE A 116 -17.72 4.38 19.00
N PRO A 117 -19.01 4.76 19.02
CA PRO A 117 -20.07 3.93 18.48
C PRO A 117 -19.89 3.58 16.99
N LYS A 118 -20.13 2.31 16.62
CA LYS A 118 -20.04 1.80 15.22
C LYS A 118 -20.68 2.69 14.16
N LYS A 119 -21.74 3.44 14.48
CA LYS A 119 -22.42 4.35 13.55
C LYS A 119 -21.51 5.47 13.03
N TYR A 120 -20.44 5.81 13.75
CA TYR A 120 -19.44 6.82 13.34
C TYR A 120 -18.37 6.25 12.40
N TYR A 121 -18.50 5.00 11.93
CA TYR A 121 -17.58 4.38 10.99
C TYR A 121 -18.28 4.03 9.68
N ASN A 122 -17.84 4.69 8.60
CA ASN A 122 -18.16 4.34 7.23
C ASN A 122 -16.95 4.67 6.35
N LEU A 123 -16.08 3.68 6.19
CA LEU A 123 -14.87 3.81 5.38
C LEU A 123 -15.23 3.74 3.91
N ARG A 124 -14.89 4.78 3.15
CA ARG A 124 -15.09 4.89 1.70
C ARG A 124 -13.78 5.30 1.04
N LEU A 125 -13.66 5.08 -0.27
CA LEU A 125 -12.55 5.64 -1.03
C LEU A 125 -12.55 7.16 -0.86
N ALA A 126 -11.40 7.75 -0.54
CA ALA A 126 -11.28 9.20 -0.44
C ALA A 126 -11.47 9.85 -1.82
N PRO A 127 -12.09 11.04 -1.89
CA PRO A 127 -12.05 11.85 -3.10
C PRO A 127 -10.60 12.08 -3.57
N GLU A 128 -10.41 12.22 -4.89
CA GLU A 128 -9.06 12.42 -5.45
C GLU A 128 -8.37 13.68 -4.90
N GLU A 129 -9.12 14.76 -4.67
CA GLU A 129 -8.63 15.98 -4.05
C GLU A 129 -8.06 15.73 -2.65
N ASP A 130 -8.79 14.97 -1.81
CA ASP A 130 -8.32 14.59 -0.48
C ASP A 130 -7.11 13.68 -0.55
N SER A 131 -7.13 12.67 -1.42
CA SER A 131 -6.00 11.76 -1.62
C SER A 131 -4.76 12.52 -2.08
N GLY A 132 -4.89 13.43 -3.04
CA GLY A 132 -3.80 14.26 -3.55
C GLY A 132 -3.27 15.23 -2.50
N ARG A 133 -4.15 15.90 -1.75
CA ARG A 133 -3.77 16.80 -0.65
C ARG A 133 -3.01 16.08 0.47
N LEU A 134 -3.42 14.86 0.80
CA LEU A 134 -2.81 14.08 1.90
C LEU A 134 -1.51 13.40 1.48
N THR A 135 -1.44 12.89 0.25
CA THR A 135 -0.31 12.06 -0.21
C THR A 135 0.69 12.83 -1.06
N GLY A 136 0.26 13.91 -1.72
CA GLY A 136 1.04 14.59 -2.75
C GLY A 136 1.06 13.86 -4.10
N PHE A 137 0.26 12.80 -4.27
CA PHE A 137 0.27 11.96 -5.46
C PHE A 137 -1.10 11.87 -6.14
N ILE A 138 -1.07 11.73 -7.46
CA ILE A 138 -2.27 11.57 -8.30
C ILE A 138 -2.76 10.11 -8.33
N HIS A 139 -3.91 9.90 -8.97
CA HIS A 139 -4.45 8.57 -9.23
C HIS A 139 -3.40 7.65 -9.89
N ASN A 140 -3.39 6.36 -9.51
CA ASN A 140 -2.39 5.35 -9.90
C ASN A 140 -0.92 5.59 -9.48
N ALA A 141 -0.64 6.67 -8.76
CA ALA A 141 0.67 7.00 -8.22
C ALA A 141 0.73 6.97 -6.69
N VAL A 142 -0.42 6.81 -6.02
CA VAL A 142 -0.54 6.83 -4.56
C VAL A 142 0.38 5.79 -3.90
N THR A 143 1.08 6.23 -2.86
CA THR A 143 1.97 5.41 -2.03
C THR A 143 2.05 6.00 -0.61
N PRO A 144 2.19 5.16 0.44
CA PRO A 144 2.47 5.62 1.81
C PRO A 144 3.83 6.34 1.94
N ILE A 145 4.78 6.01 1.06
CA ILE A 145 6.17 6.53 1.11
C ILE A 145 6.15 7.97 0.62
N GLY A 146 6.69 8.93 1.38
CA GLY A 146 6.73 10.32 0.94
C GLY A 146 5.37 11.02 0.97
N SER A 147 4.37 10.46 1.64
CA SER A 147 3.09 11.13 1.84
C SER A 147 3.25 12.41 2.66
N LEU A 148 2.54 13.48 2.28
CA LEU A 148 2.61 14.79 2.94
C LEU A 148 2.03 14.77 4.36
N ALA A 149 1.02 13.94 4.60
CA ALA A 149 0.43 13.71 5.91
C ALA A 149 0.87 12.36 6.49
N GLN A 150 0.97 12.28 7.81
CA GLN A 150 1.11 11.01 8.52
C GLN A 150 -0.25 10.31 8.56
N ILE A 151 -0.51 9.42 7.59
CA ILE A 151 -1.75 8.66 7.51
C ILE A 151 -1.53 7.27 8.13
N PRO A 152 -2.32 6.86 9.14
CA PRO A 152 -2.28 5.51 9.68
C PRO A 152 -2.42 4.47 8.57
N THR A 153 -1.42 3.60 8.47
CA THR A 153 -1.28 2.66 7.36
C THR A 153 -1.75 1.27 7.79
N VAL A 154 -2.60 0.67 6.96
CA VAL A 154 -3.14 -0.68 7.11
C VAL A 154 -2.59 -1.54 5.98
N LEU A 155 -1.94 -2.64 6.34
CA LEU A 155 -1.44 -3.65 5.43
C LEU A 155 -2.34 -4.89 5.50
N SER A 156 -2.78 -5.38 4.34
CA SER A 156 -3.52 -6.64 4.28
C SER A 156 -2.70 -7.81 4.83
N HIS A 157 -3.34 -8.63 5.68
CA HIS A 157 -2.76 -9.88 6.17
C HIS A 157 -2.27 -10.81 5.05
N ARG A 158 -2.88 -10.76 3.85
CA ARG A 158 -2.44 -11.58 2.71
C ARG A 158 -1.08 -11.14 2.18
N ILE A 159 -0.77 -9.84 2.25
CA ILE A 159 0.57 -9.32 1.92
C ILE A 159 1.56 -9.71 3.01
N ALA A 160 1.15 -9.64 4.27
CA ALA A 160 1.98 -10.06 5.40
C ALA A 160 2.31 -11.57 5.39
N ALA A 161 1.53 -12.37 4.67
CA ALA A 161 1.74 -13.81 4.50
C ALA A 161 2.56 -14.18 3.24
N LEU A 162 3.04 -13.21 2.47
CA LEU A 162 3.95 -13.48 1.35
C LEU A 162 5.29 -14.05 1.85
N PRO A 163 6.01 -14.82 1.03
CA PRO A 163 7.35 -15.32 1.37
C PRO A 163 8.28 -14.19 1.82
N GLU A 164 9.07 -14.42 2.87
CA GLU A 164 9.85 -13.36 3.51
C GLU A 164 10.99 -12.82 2.65
N ASP A 165 11.41 -13.58 1.65
CA ASP A 165 12.51 -13.31 0.73
C ASP A 165 12.04 -12.67 -0.60
N THR A 166 10.76 -12.33 -0.73
CA THR A 166 10.23 -11.66 -1.92
C THR A 166 9.85 -10.20 -1.68
N PHE A 167 9.93 -9.41 -2.74
CA PHE A 167 9.36 -8.07 -2.76
C PHE A 167 7.85 -8.12 -3.01
N PHE A 168 7.10 -7.36 -2.21
CA PHE A 168 5.81 -6.85 -2.67
C PHE A 168 6.02 -5.49 -3.35
N TRP A 169 5.25 -5.23 -4.40
CA TRP A 169 5.39 -4.06 -5.25
C TRP A 169 4.24 -3.07 -5.05
N LEU A 170 4.56 -1.78 -4.95
CA LEU A 170 3.60 -0.68 -4.87
C LEU A 170 3.86 0.38 -5.94
N GLY A 171 2.88 1.25 -6.15
CA GLY A 171 3.12 2.55 -6.78
C GLY A 171 4.14 3.37 -5.98
N ALA A 172 4.83 4.28 -6.66
CA ALA A 172 5.95 5.02 -6.08
C ALA A 172 5.91 6.52 -6.43
N GLY A 173 4.72 7.13 -6.36
CA GLY A 173 4.56 8.58 -6.53
C GLY A 173 4.52 9.07 -7.99
N GLU A 174 4.77 8.17 -8.95
CA GLU A 174 4.57 8.40 -10.38
C GLU A 174 3.81 7.21 -10.99
N VAL A 175 3.08 7.46 -12.08
CA VAL A 175 2.17 6.46 -12.69
C VAL A 175 2.93 5.22 -13.15
N ASP A 176 4.11 5.40 -13.73
CA ASP A 176 5.00 4.36 -14.26
C ASP A 176 6.07 3.89 -13.24
N LEU A 177 6.24 4.57 -12.11
CA LEU A 177 7.23 4.18 -11.11
C LEU A 177 6.63 3.19 -10.09
N LYS A 178 7.40 2.13 -9.79
CA LYS A 178 7.07 1.11 -8.80
C LYS A 178 8.21 0.97 -7.80
N VAL A 179 7.86 0.55 -6.59
CA VAL A 179 8.81 0.27 -5.51
C VAL A 179 8.55 -1.12 -4.93
N GLY A 180 9.58 -1.96 -4.94
CA GLY A 180 9.63 -3.28 -4.32
C GLY A 180 10.19 -3.16 -2.91
N LEU A 181 9.50 -3.77 -1.94
CA LEU A 181 9.86 -3.71 -0.51
C LEU A 181 9.70 -5.08 0.13
N TYR A 182 10.48 -5.32 1.18
CA TYR A 182 10.23 -6.44 2.08
C TYR A 182 9.14 -6.08 3.10
N VAL A 183 8.20 -6.99 3.31
CA VAL A 183 7.03 -6.75 4.18
C VAL A 183 7.45 -6.39 5.59
N LYS A 184 8.40 -7.13 6.18
CA LYS A 184 8.88 -6.89 7.55
C LYS A 184 9.55 -5.52 7.69
N ASP A 185 10.35 -5.11 6.70
CA ASP A 185 11.04 -3.82 6.72
C ASP A 185 10.02 -2.68 6.61
N PHE A 186 9.04 -2.79 5.71
CA PHE A 186 7.98 -1.81 5.56
C PHE A 186 7.13 -1.68 6.84
N VAL A 187 6.64 -2.80 7.40
CA VAL A 187 5.82 -2.80 8.62
C VAL A 187 6.55 -2.14 9.77
N ARG A 188 7.84 -2.45 9.97
CA ARG A 188 8.67 -1.84 11.02
C ARG A 188 8.87 -0.34 10.79
N ALA A 189 9.22 0.06 9.56
CA ALA A 189 9.57 1.44 9.23
C ALA A 189 8.38 2.42 9.21
N TYR A 190 7.18 1.91 8.89
CA TYR A 190 5.95 2.70 8.75
C TYR A 190 4.93 2.44 9.86
N GLY A 191 5.21 1.52 10.80
CA GLY A 191 4.28 1.15 11.87
C GLY A 191 2.95 0.62 11.33
N ALA A 192 2.99 -0.07 10.19
CA ALA A 192 1.77 -0.48 9.50
C ALA A 192 1.00 -1.54 10.30
N HIS A 193 -0.31 -1.35 10.45
CA HIS A 193 -1.18 -2.33 11.08
C HIS A 193 -1.46 -3.47 10.12
N VAL A 194 -1.05 -4.70 10.47
CA VAL A 194 -1.41 -5.89 9.71
C VAL A 194 -2.84 -6.29 10.08
N VAL A 195 -3.76 -6.28 9.11
CA VAL A 195 -5.19 -6.45 9.36
C VAL A 195 -5.79 -7.48 8.40
N ASP A 196 -6.68 -8.33 8.93
CA ASP A 196 -7.60 -9.08 8.10
C ASP A 196 -8.62 -8.13 7.47
N CYS A 197 -8.37 -7.75 6.22
CA CYS A 197 -9.14 -6.72 5.51
C CYS A 197 -9.55 -7.10 4.09
N THR A 198 -9.42 -8.37 3.71
CA THR A 198 -9.78 -8.87 2.37
C THR A 198 -10.78 -10.02 2.47
N TYR A 199 -11.47 -10.30 1.37
CA TYR A 199 -12.23 -11.55 1.25
C TYR A 199 -11.28 -12.75 1.23
N ASP A 200 -11.82 -13.91 1.59
CA ASP A 200 -11.09 -15.18 1.64
C ASP A 200 -11.10 -15.93 0.30
N GLU A 201 -11.70 -15.35 -0.75
CA GLU A 201 -11.91 -15.97 -2.05
C GLU A 201 -10.60 -16.54 -2.62
N VAL A 202 -10.58 -17.86 -2.74
CA VAL A 202 -9.73 -18.59 -3.69
C VAL A 202 -10.29 -18.28 -5.08
N PRO A 203 -9.46 -17.92 -6.08
CA PRO A 203 -9.95 -17.73 -7.46
C PRO A 203 -10.75 -18.94 -7.94
N GLU A 204 -11.90 -18.71 -8.58
CA GLU A 204 -12.79 -19.77 -9.12
C GLU A 204 -12.05 -20.75 -10.03
N ASP A 205 -10.96 -20.30 -10.65
CA ASP A 205 -10.05 -21.03 -11.53
C ASP A 205 -9.24 -22.15 -10.84
N LEU A 206 -9.39 -22.35 -9.53
CA LEU A 206 -8.84 -23.51 -8.78
C LEU A 206 -9.89 -24.53 -8.33
N GLN A 207 -11.20 -24.29 -8.56
CA GLN A 207 -12.25 -25.28 -8.26
C GLN A 207 -12.41 -26.35 -9.35
N SER A 208 -11.77 -26.19 -10.50
CA SER A 208 -11.90 -27.13 -11.64
C SER A 208 -10.69 -28.05 -11.87
N ILE A 209 -9.72 -28.10 -10.94
CA ILE A 209 -8.58 -29.04 -11.00
C ILE A 209 -8.67 -30.10 -9.89
N SER A 210 -9.87 -30.37 -9.41
CA SER A 210 -10.16 -31.52 -8.58
C SER A 210 -11.42 -32.21 -9.09
N ASP A 211 -11.28 -32.87 -10.23
CA ASP A 211 -11.97 -34.12 -10.61
C ASP A 211 -11.14 -34.82 -11.70
#